data_AF-A0A970S9E1-F1
#
_entry.id   AF-A0A970S9E1-F1
#
_cell.length_a   1.000
_cell.length_b   1.000
_cell.length_c   1.000
_cell.angle_alpha   90.00
_cell.angle_beta   90.00
_cell.angle_gamma   90.00
#
_symmetry.space_group_name_H-M   'P 1'
#
loop_
_entity.id
_entity.type
_entity.pdbx_description
1 polymer ?
#
loop_
_entity_poly.entity_id
_entity_poly.type
_entity_poly.pdbx_seq_one_letter_code
_entity_poly.pdbx_strand_id
1 'polypeptide(L)'
;MRKAAFAVWEDRIAPVFDTTRKIRLVEVESGEIVRETEKCLDGEFPVQKAFHLIELEVAVLVCGAITRSLREIIVANGIQVISFITGDLREVIHAWMTTGLRSDDFVMPGCFGRGHRRLSGRQGFYREGNIMNGRRGGGMGQGGGRGRGGQRAGRAGGMFAAGSGGFCVCPQCGKKEPHEQGMPCFQRRCPDCGVNMIRERTVNN
;
A
#
# COMPACT_ATOMS: atom_id res chain seq x y z
N MET A 1 -8.48 -30.55 -11.74
CA MET A 1 -8.17 -29.22 -12.33
C MET A 1 -8.02 -28.13 -11.25
N ARG A 2 -6.93 -27.36 -11.27
CA ARG A 2 -6.70 -26.17 -10.43
C ARG A 2 -6.51 -24.94 -11.32
N LYS A 3 -7.21 -23.85 -11.04
CA LYS A 3 -7.08 -22.58 -11.77
C LYS A 3 -6.32 -21.56 -10.92
N ALA A 4 -5.28 -20.97 -11.48
CA ALA A 4 -4.54 -19.88 -10.86
C ALA A 4 -4.52 -18.65 -11.76
N ALA A 5 -4.72 -17.47 -11.16
CA ALA A 5 -4.55 -16.20 -11.82
C ALA A 5 -3.23 -15.56 -11.38
N PHE A 6 -2.49 -15.05 -12.35
CA PHE A 6 -1.27 -14.29 -12.12
C PHE A 6 -1.52 -12.84 -12.54
N ALA A 7 -1.17 -11.91 -11.67
CA ALA A 7 -1.17 -10.49 -12.00
C ALA A 7 0.06 -10.20 -12.87
N VAL A 8 -0.15 -9.83 -14.14
CA VAL A 8 0.95 -9.71 -15.10
C VAL A 8 1.03 -8.29 -15.66
N TRP A 9 2.26 -7.81 -15.78
CA TRP A 9 2.60 -6.65 -16.59
C TRP A 9 3.68 -7.09 -17.59
N GLU A 10 3.31 -7.10 -18.88
CA GLU A 10 4.13 -7.66 -19.96
C GLU A 10 4.44 -9.16 -19.71
N ASP A 11 5.71 -9.52 -19.50
CA ASP A 11 6.13 -10.91 -19.23
C ASP A 11 6.51 -11.14 -17.75
N ARG A 12 6.20 -10.19 -16.86
CA ARG A 12 6.60 -10.23 -15.44
C ARG A 12 5.40 -10.08 -14.49
N ILE A 13 5.58 -10.51 -13.24
CA ILE A 13 4.56 -10.30 -12.20
C ILE A 13 4.42 -8.81 -11.90
N ALA A 14 3.17 -8.34 -11.94
CA ALA A 14 2.84 -6.95 -11.67
C ALA A 14 3.18 -6.59 -10.20
N PRO A 15 3.83 -5.43 -9.96
CA PRO A 15 4.22 -5.02 -8.62
C PRO A 15 3.02 -4.70 -7.73
N VAL A 16 1.90 -4.24 -8.31
CA VAL A 16 0.65 -3.94 -7.60
C VAL A 16 -0.53 -4.39 -8.45
N PHE A 17 -1.39 -5.24 -7.89
CA PHE A 17 -2.57 -5.80 -8.56
C PHE A 17 -3.66 -4.75 -8.79
N ASP A 18 -3.77 -3.75 -7.91
CA ASP A 18 -4.84 -2.74 -7.97
C ASP A 18 -4.87 -1.98 -9.31
N THR A 19 -3.72 -1.75 -9.93
CA THR A 19 -3.61 -1.05 -11.23
C THR A 19 -3.62 -2.00 -12.43
N THR A 20 -3.51 -3.30 -12.20
CA THR A 20 -3.46 -4.32 -13.25
C THR A 20 -4.80 -4.44 -13.95
N ARG A 21 -4.78 -4.39 -15.29
CA ARG A 21 -5.97 -4.57 -16.15
C ARG A 21 -6.04 -5.95 -16.81
N LYS A 22 -4.98 -6.75 -16.69
CA LYS A 22 -4.86 -8.04 -17.35
C LYS A 22 -4.32 -9.08 -16.38
N ILE A 23 -4.91 -10.25 -16.40
CA ILE A 23 -4.41 -11.40 -15.66
C ILE A 23 -4.10 -12.53 -16.62
N ARG A 24 -3.11 -13.33 -16.25
CA ARG A 24 -2.87 -14.61 -16.90
C ARG A 24 -3.56 -15.70 -16.10
N LEU A 25 -4.55 -16.35 -16.71
CA LEU A 25 -5.22 -17.50 -16.15
C LEU A 25 -4.50 -18.77 -16.61
N VAL A 26 -4.07 -19.59 -15.67
CA VAL A 26 -3.39 -20.86 -15.92
C VAL A 26 -4.23 -21.96 -15.28
N GLU A 27 -4.60 -22.94 -16.10
CA GLU A 27 -5.33 -24.14 -15.68
C GLU A 27 -4.34 -25.31 -15.66
N VAL A 28 -4.21 -25.93 -14.50
CA VAL A 28 -3.31 -27.06 -14.29
C VAL A 28 -4.08 -28.31 -13.93
N GLU A 29 -3.72 -29.42 -14.56
CA GLU A 29 -4.24 -30.75 -14.28
C GLU A 29 -3.09 -31.73 -14.15
N SER A 30 -3.08 -32.54 -13.09
CA SER A 30 -2.03 -33.54 -12.83
C SER A 30 -0.58 -33.02 -12.86
N GLY A 31 -0.37 -31.71 -12.66
CA GLY A 31 0.96 -31.09 -12.68
C GLY A 31 1.39 -30.52 -14.03
N GLU A 32 0.51 -30.50 -15.04
CA GLU A 32 0.78 -29.90 -16.36
C GLU A 32 -0.17 -28.75 -16.67
N ILE A 33 0.30 -27.76 -17.43
CA ILE A 33 -0.54 -26.65 -17.90
C ILE A 33 -1.40 -27.17 -19.05
N VAL A 34 -2.70 -27.30 -18.79
CA VAL A 34 -3.67 -27.71 -19.81
C VAL A 34 -4.08 -26.50 -20.65
N ARG A 35 -4.18 -25.33 -20.02
CA ARG A 35 -4.63 -24.12 -20.69
C ARG A 35 -4.01 -22.88 -20.05
N GLU A 36 -3.56 -21.98 -20.91
CA GLU A 36 -3.12 -20.64 -20.54
C GLU A 36 -3.94 -19.62 -21.35
N THR A 37 -4.52 -18.62 -20.69
CA THR A 37 -5.33 -17.60 -21.37
C THR A 37 -5.18 -16.25 -20.68
N GLU A 38 -5.03 -15.19 -21.47
CA GLU A 38 -5.08 -13.82 -20.97
C GLU A 38 -6.54 -13.37 -20.79
N LYS A 39 -6.85 -12.80 -19.64
CA LYS A 39 -8.18 -12.23 -19.34
C LYS A 39 -8.05 -10.78 -18.92
N CYS A 40 -8.91 -9.93 -19.47
CA CYS A 40 -9.03 -8.55 -19.03
C CYS A 40 -9.82 -8.50 -17.72
N LEU A 41 -9.30 -7.73 -16.77
CA LEU A 41 -10.01 -7.30 -15.58
C LEU A 41 -10.58 -5.92 -15.89
N ASP A 42 -11.69 -5.90 -16.60
CA ASP A 42 -12.40 -4.67 -16.92
C ASP A 42 -13.23 -4.26 -15.70
N GLY A 43 -12.97 -3.07 -15.17
CA GLY A 43 -13.65 -2.57 -13.99
C GLY A 43 -13.01 -1.30 -13.48
N GLU A 44 -13.81 -0.24 -13.36
CA GLU A 44 -13.41 1.03 -12.75
C GLU A 44 -13.19 0.89 -11.24
N PHE A 45 -13.86 -0.10 -10.62
CA PHE A 45 -13.83 -0.30 -9.17
C PHE A 45 -13.10 -1.59 -8.78
N PRO A 46 -12.35 -1.59 -7.66
CA PRO A 46 -11.64 -2.78 -7.17
C PRO A 46 -12.55 -3.99 -6.97
N VAL A 47 -13.78 -3.77 -6.50
CA VAL A 47 -14.75 -4.84 -6.23
C VAL A 47 -15.13 -5.58 -7.52
N GLN A 48 -15.26 -4.88 -8.64
CA GLN A 48 -15.55 -5.51 -9.93
C GLN A 48 -14.45 -6.49 -10.35
N LYS A 49 -13.18 -6.15 -10.09
CA LYS A 49 -12.06 -7.07 -10.35
C LYS A 49 -12.16 -8.34 -9.52
N ALA A 50 -12.60 -8.24 -8.27
CA ALA A 50 -12.84 -9.43 -7.43
C ALA A 50 -13.96 -10.30 -8.00
N PHE A 51 -15.06 -9.70 -8.48
CA PHE A 51 -16.13 -10.46 -9.14
C PHE A 51 -15.65 -11.20 -10.39
N HIS A 52 -14.85 -10.55 -11.25
CA HIS A 52 -14.27 -11.23 -12.41
C HIS A 52 -13.40 -12.44 -12.03
N LEU A 53 -12.63 -12.34 -10.93
CA LEU A 53 -11.85 -13.49 -10.44
C LEU A 53 -12.73 -14.64 -9.95
N ILE A 54 -13.87 -14.32 -9.33
CA ILE A 54 -14.86 -15.30 -8.85
C ILE A 54 -15.55 -15.98 -10.03
N GLU A 55 -15.98 -15.19 -11.03
CA GLU A 55 -16.60 -15.72 -12.27
C GLU A 55 -15.67 -16.63 -13.06
N LEU A 56 -14.36 -16.34 -13.04
CA LEU A 56 -13.34 -17.20 -13.65
C LEU A 56 -13.03 -18.46 -12.83
N GLU A 57 -13.66 -18.62 -11.65
CA GLU A 57 -13.47 -19.73 -10.70
C GLU A 57 -12.00 -19.93 -10.32
N VAL A 58 -11.29 -18.83 -10.11
CA VAL A 58 -9.87 -18.87 -9.75
C VAL A 58 -9.73 -19.35 -8.31
N ALA A 59 -8.94 -20.39 -8.08
CA ALA A 59 -8.65 -20.88 -6.73
C ALA A 59 -7.53 -20.09 -6.06
N VAL A 60 -6.54 -19.64 -6.83
CA VAL A 60 -5.34 -18.96 -6.33
C VAL A 60 -5.02 -17.72 -7.15
N LEU A 61 -4.82 -16.57 -6.50
CA LEU A 61 -4.31 -15.34 -7.10
C LEU A 61 -2.87 -15.09 -6.66
N VAL A 62 -1.96 -14.95 -7.61
CA VAL A 62 -0.54 -14.63 -7.38
C VAL A 62 -0.25 -13.20 -7.83
N CYS A 63 0.30 -12.37 -6.95
CA CYS A 63 0.58 -10.96 -7.22
C CYS A 63 1.76 -10.40 -6.39
N GLY A 64 2.29 -9.24 -6.82
CA GLY A 64 3.30 -8.51 -6.05
C GLY A 64 2.73 -7.84 -4.80
N ALA A 65 1.77 -6.94 -4.97
CA ALA A 65 1.09 -6.29 -3.86
C ALA A 65 -0.39 -6.11 -4.17
N ILE A 66 -1.20 -5.99 -3.13
CA ILE A 66 -2.65 -5.79 -3.24
C ILE A 66 -3.14 -4.97 -2.06
N THR A 67 -4.05 -4.03 -2.30
CA THR A 67 -4.70 -3.28 -1.23
C THR A 67 -5.46 -4.21 -0.29
N ARG A 68 -5.43 -3.93 1.02
CA ARG A 68 -6.07 -4.75 2.05
C ARG A 68 -7.56 -5.00 1.79
N SER A 69 -8.31 -3.97 1.43
CA SER A 69 -9.74 -4.07 1.14
C SER A 69 -10.03 -5.06 0.03
N LEU A 70 -9.27 -5.01 -1.06
CA LEU A 70 -9.43 -5.92 -2.19
C LEU A 70 -9.03 -7.35 -1.82
N ARG A 71 -7.92 -7.51 -1.07
CA ARG A 71 -7.50 -8.81 -0.56
C ARG A 71 -8.55 -9.46 0.32
N GLU A 72 -9.14 -8.70 1.25
CA GLU A 72 -10.15 -9.20 2.18
C GLU A 72 -11.40 -9.69 1.43
N ILE A 73 -11.85 -8.96 0.40
CA ILE A 73 -12.96 -9.38 -0.45
C ILE A 73 -12.64 -10.70 -1.18
N ILE A 74 -11.46 -10.79 -1.82
CA ILE A 74 -11.06 -11.97 -2.60
C ILE A 74 -10.95 -13.21 -1.70
N VAL A 75 -10.33 -13.07 -0.52
CA VAL A 75 -10.18 -14.16 0.46
C VAL A 75 -11.52 -14.57 1.05
N ALA A 76 -12.42 -13.62 1.33
CA ALA A 76 -13.76 -13.91 1.84
C ALA A 76 -14.60 -14.73 0.84
N ASN A 77 -14.31 -14.62 -0.46
CA ASN A 77 -14.94 -15.41 -1.52
C ASN A 77 -14.20 -16.73 -1.82
N GLY A 78 -13.27 -17.15 -0.96
CA GLY A 78 -12.61 -18.45 -1.04
C GLY A 78 -11.41 -18.53 -1.97
N ILE A 79 -10.94 -17.40 -2.51
CA ILE A 79 -9.76 -17.35 -3.37
C ILE A 79 -8.50 -17.13 -2.51
N GLN A 80 -7.52 -18.03 -2.62
CA GLN A 80 -6.26 -17.90 -1.89
C GLN A 80 -5.38 -16.82 -2.56
N VAL A 81 -4.95 -15.82 -1.79
CA VAL A 81 -4.06 -14.76 -2.31
C VAL A 81 -2.63 -14.99 -1.85
N ILE A 82 -1.72 -15.19 -2.81
CA ILE A 82 -0.27 -15.23 -2.63
C ILE A 82 0.28 -13.86 -3.06
N SER A 83 0.63 -13.03 -2.08
CA SER A 83 1.20 -11.70 -2.29
C SER A 83 2.72 -11.70 -2.06
N PHE A 84 3.36 -10.57 -2.38
CA PHE A 84 4.80 -10.31 -2.25
C PHE A 84 5.68 -11.04 -3.27
N ILE A 85 5.10 -11.44 -4.41
CA ILE A 85 5.83 -12.15 -5.48
C ILE A 85 6.34 -11.17 -6.54
N THR A 86 7.62 -11.23 -6.86
CA THR A 86 8.25 -10.57 -8.00
C THR A 86 9.03 -11.58 -8.80
N GLY A 87 9.08 -11.41 -10.12
CA GLY A 87 9.82 -12.32 -10.99
C GLY A 87 9.21 -12.39 -12.38
N ASP A 88 9.82 -13.23 -13.20
CA ASP A 88 9.32 -13.57 -14.52
C ASP A 88 8.09 -14.48 -14.42
N LEU A 89 7.10 -14.26 -15.27
CA LEU A 89 5.83 -14.98 -15.21
C LEU A 89 6.03 -16.50 -15.31
N ARG A 90 6.87 -16.93 -16.25
CA ARG A 90 7.12 -18.35 -16.52
C ARG A 90 7.79 -19.06 -15.35
N GLU A 91 8.77 -18.41 -14.74
CA GLU A 91 9.46 -18.94 -13.56
C GLU A 91 8.52 -19.07 -12.38
N VAL A 92 7.66 -18.07 -12.17
CA VAL A 92 6.67 -18.06 -11.09
C VAL A 92 5.59 -19.13 -11.31
N ILE A 93 5.11 -19.33 -12.54
CA ILE A 93 4.17 -20.42 -12.86
C ILE A 93 4.82 -21.78 -12.58
N HIS A 94 6.05 -21.99 -13.06
CA HIS A 94 6.78 -23.24 -12.84
C HIS A 94 7.01 -23.51 -11.35
N ALA A 95 7.41 -22.49 -10.58
CA ALA A 95 7.60 -22.59 -9.13
C ALA A 95 6.28 -22.88 -8.40
N TRP A 96 5.17 -22.30 -8.85
CA TRP A 96 3.83 -22.59 -8.32
C TRP A 96 3.43 -24.04 -8.53
N MET A 97 3.71 -24.60 -9.71
CA MET A 97 3.38 -25.99 -10.04
C MET A 97 4.23 -27.02 -9.27
N THR A 98 5.52 -26.73 -9.08
CA THR A 98 6.49 -27.71 -8.58
C THR A 98 6.72 -27.65 -7.08
N THR A 99 6.81 -26.44 -6.50
CA THR A 99 7.27 -26.24 -5.10
C THR A 99 6.29 -25.46 -4.24
N GLY A 100 5.19 -24.96 -4.83
CA GLY A 100 4.14 -24.23 -4.13
C GLY A 100 4.51 -22.80 -3.75
N LEU A 101 5.30 -22.10 -4.60
CA LEU A 101 5.75 -20.72 -4.38
C LEU A 101 6.28 -20.49 -2.95
N ARG A 102 7.40 -21.14 -2.61
CA ARG A 102 8.07 -20.87 -1.33
C ARG A 102 8.59 -19.43 -1.32
N SER A 103 8.20 -18.68 -0.30
CA SER A 103 8.32 -17.22 -0.19
C SER A 103 9.75 -16.67 -0.04
N ASP A 104 10.81 -17.43 -0.28
CA ASP A 104 12.17 -16.90 -0.10
C ASP A 104 12.81 -16.45 -1.42
N ASP A 105 12.51 -17.11 -2.54
CA ASP A 105 13.17 -16.86 -3.84
C ASP A 105 12.52 -15.75 -4.67
N PHE A 106 11.21 -15.51 -4.47
CA PHE A 106 10.44 -14.54 -5.24
C PHE A 106 9.98 -13.34 -4.41
N VAL A 107 10.48 -13.17 -3.19
CA VAL A 107 10.00 -12.11 -2.30
C VAL A 107 10.53 -10.73 -2.68
N MET A 108 9.60 -9.78 -2.79
CA MET A 108 9.92 -8.37 -2.99
C MET A 108 10.85 -7.83 -1.88
N PRO A 109 12.02 -7.26 -2.21
CA PRO A 109 12.85 -6.59 -1.22
C PRO A 109 12.12 -5.38 -0.63
N GLY A 110 12.08 -5.30 0.70
CA GLY A 110 11.55 -4.13 1.43
C GLY A 110 10.23 -4.35 2.17
N CYS A 111 9.44 -5.39 1.89
CA CYS A 111 8.21 -5.66 2.66
C CYS A 111 8.47 -6.25 4.06
N PHE A 112 9.67 -6.77 4.31
CA PHE A 112 10.13 -7.22 5.63
C PHE A 112 11.11 -6.23 6.31
N GLY A 113 11.19 -4.99 5.83
CA GLY A 113 12.04 -3.96 6.41
C GLY A 113 11.34 -3.17 7.52
N ARG A 114 11.56 -3.57 8.79
CA ARG A 114 11.40 -2.75 10.03
C ARG A 114 10.00 -2.62 10.68
N GLY A 115 9.22 -3.70 10.81
CA GLY A 115 7.95 -3.63 11.57
C GLY A 115 7.60 -4.81 12.50
N HIS A 116 8.21 -5.98 12.33
CA HIS A 116 7.69 -7.23 12.94
C HIS A 116 8.41 -7.72 14.20
N ARG A 117 8.91 -6.81 15.04
CA ARG A 117 9.24 -7.16 16.43
C ARG A 117 8.53 -6.20 17.36
N ARG A 118 7.61 -6.77 18.16
CA ARG A 118 6.68 -6.21 19.15
C ARG A 118 5.29 -5.95 18.53
N LEU A 119 4.20 -6.60 18.91
CA LEU A 119 3.94 -7.43 20.09
C LEU A 119 2.78 -8.38 19.77
N SER A 120 2.96 -9.64 20.12
CA SER A 120 1.88 -10.51 20.58
C SER A 120 0.96 -9.77 21.56
N GLY A 121 -0.34 -9.72 21.27
CA GLY A 121 -1.35 -9.31 22.25
C GLY A 121 -2.43 -8.35 21.76
N ARG A 122 -3.27 -8.78 20.80
CA ARG A 122 -4.74 -8.63 20.92
C ARG A 122 -5.45 -9.25 19.72
N GLN A 123 -6.17 -10.33 20.01
CA GLN A 123 -7.35 -10.71 19.25
C GLN A 123 -8.35 -9.54 19.25
N GLY A 124 -8.96 -9.26 18.10
CA GLY A 124 -10.38 -8.96 18.05
C GLY A 124 -10.83 -7.50 17.89
N PHE A 125 -11.75 -7.37 16.92
CA PHE A 125 -13.00 -6.58 16.94
C PHE A 125 -13.05 -5.17 16.32
N TYR A 126 -13.94 -5.08 15.32
CA TYR A 126 -14.64 -3.89 14.80
C TYR A 126 -15.37 -3.11 15.90
N ARG A 127 -15.40 -1.77 15.81
CA ARG A 127 -16.66 -1.00 15.92
C ARG A 127 -16.52 0.46 15.50
N GLU A 128 -17.46 0.88 14.66
CA GLU A 128 -17.87 2.27 14.43
C GLU A 128 -18.37 2.94 15.72
N GLY A 129 -18.36 4.28 15.72
CA GLY A 129 -19.39 5.08 16.38
C GLY A 129 -19.05 5.69 17.74
N ASN A 130 -18.82 7.00 17.70
CA ASN A 130 -19.15 8.01 18.71
C ASN A 130 -18.42 8.03 20.08
N ILE A 131 -18.39 9.27 20.59
CA ILE A 131 -18.14 9.72 21.96
C ILE A 131 -16.66 9.99 22.30
N MET A 132 -16.17 11.15 21.85
CA MET A 132 -15.25 11.92 22.67
C MET A 132 -15.99 12.35 23.94
N ASN A 133 -15.71 11.70 25.07
CA ASN A 133 -16.01 12.28 26.37
C ASN A 133 -15.12 11.68 27.45
N GLY A 134 -14.65 12.53 28.37
CA GLY A 134 -14.16 12.09 29.67
C GLY A 134 -12.65 12.09 29.86
N ARG A 135 -12.13 13.27 30.23
CA ARG A 135 -11.32 13.51 31.43
C ARG A 135 -10.65 12.31 32.14
N ARG A 136 -9.41 12.58 32.55
CA ARG A 136 -8.64 12.07 33.71
C ARG A 136 -7.90 10.73 33.56
N GLY A 137 -6.60 10.83 33.81
CA GLY A 137 -5.93 9.90 34.72
C GLY A 137 -5.03 8.84 34.07
N GLY A 138 -3.78 9.21 33.81
CA GLY A 138 -2.65 8.27 33.81
C GLY A 138 -1.51 8.99 34.51
N GLY A 139 -1.05 8.59 35.69
CA GLY A 139 -0.78 7.22 36.12
C GLY A 139 0.74 7.08 36.15
N MET A 140 1.31 7.29 37.34
CA MET A 140 2.75 7.31 37.62
C MET A 140 3.42 6.00 37.22
N GLY A 141 4.41 6.07 36.32
CA GLY A 141 5.37 5.01 36.08
C GLY A 141 6.70 5.36 36.75
N GLN A 142 6.96 4.78 37.92
CA GLN A 142 8.25 4.80 38.60
C GLN A 142 9.27 4.01 37.78
N GLY A 143 10.35 4.67 37.38
CA GLY A 143 11.50 4.05 36.73
C GLY A 143 12.75 4.80 37.11
N GLY A 144 13.43 4.32 38.16
CA GLY A 144 14.65 4.90 38.70
C GLY A 144 15.83 4.79 37.74
N GLY A 145 16.46 5.93 37.45
CA GLY A 145 17.76 6.02 36.81
C GLY A 145 18.52 7.21 37.41
N ARG A 146 19.41 6.94 38.36
CA ARG A 146 20.36 7.93 38.91
C ARG A 146 21.43 8.20 37.85
N GLY A 147 21.31 9.32 37.15
CA GLY A 147 22.35 9.87 36.27
C GLY A 147 22.37 11.39 36.39
N ARG A 148 23.41 11.92 37.06
CA ARG A 148 23.64 13.34 37.29
C ARG A 148 24.11 14.02 35.99
N GLY A 149 23.50 15.16 35.68
CA GLY A 149 24.15 16.30 35.01
C GLY A 149 24.46 16.17 33.52
N GLY A 150 23.83 17.01 32.70
CA GLY A 150 24.24 17.22 31.32
C GLY A 150 23.16 17.94 30.53
N GLN A 151 23.47 19.15 30.07
CA GLN A 151 22.50 20.07 29.49
C GLN A 151 21.82 19.50 28.24
N ARG A 152 20.54 19.85 28.10
CA ARG A 152 19.76 19.70 26.88
C ARG A 152 20.39 20.55 25.78
N ALA A 153 21.20 19.95 24.91
CA ALA A 153 21.63 20.55 23.67
C ALA A 153 22.08 19.44 22.70
N GLY A 154 21.58 19.49 21.46
CA GLY A 154 22.20 18.78 20.35
C GLY A 154 21.62 17.41 19.98
N ARG A 155 20.42 17.39 19.40
CA ARG A 155 20.19 16.53 18.22
C ARG A 155 19.99 17.43 17.01
N ALA A 156 21.07 18.11 16.64
CA ALA A 156 21.27 18.55 15.27
C ALA A 156 21.60 17.31 14.44
N GLY A 157 20.86 17.10 13.35
CA GLY A 157 21.14 16.05 12.36
C GLY A 157 19.93 15.18 12.03
N GLY A 158 19.01 15.71 11.21
CA GLY A 158 17.88 14.96 10.68
C GLY A 158 17.16 15.68 9.54
N MET A 159 17.74 15.59 8.33
CA MET A 159 17.16 15.56 6.97
C MET A 159 15.86 16.31 6.57
N PHE A 160 15.37 17.31 7.33
CA PHE A 160 14.35 18.25 6.84
C PHE A 160 15.00 19.57 6.44
N ALA A 161 16.02 19.49 5.59
CA ALA A 161 16.47 20.60 4.76
C ALA A 161 15.45 20.82 3.61
N ALA A 162 14.17 20.97 3.94
CA ALA A 162 13.10 21.20 2.97
C ALA A 162 12.79 22.70 2.88
N GLY A 163 13.66 23.40 2.15
CA GLY A 163 13.40 24.66 1.44
C GLY A 163 12.53 25.71 2.13
N SER A 164 13.20 26.61 2.86
CA SER A 164 12.70 27.87 3.43
C SER A 164 12.34 28.95 2.38
N GLY A 165 11.65 28.60 1.31
CA GLY A 165 11.23 29.58 0.30
C GLY A 165 10.39 28.98 -0.82
N GLY A 166 9.33 29.69 -1.21
CA GLY A 166 8.42 29.36 -2.30
C GLY A 166 7.15 30.22 -2.23
N PHE A 167 6.42 30.35 -3.34
CA PHE A 167 5.11 30.99 -3.36
C PHE A 167 4.00 29.94 -3.32
N CYS A 168 2.94 30.22 -2.57
CA CYS A 168 1.66 29.54 -2.69
C CYS A 168 0.81 30.29 -3.74
N VAL A 169 0.17 29.57 -4.65
CA VAL A 169 -0.64 30.12 -5.75
C VAL A 169 -2.08 29.59 -5.64
N CYS A 170 -3.11 30.45 -5.70
CA CYS A 170 -4.51 29.98 -5.82
C CYS A 170 -4.73 29.44 -7.25
N PRO A 171 -5.18 28.18 -7.43
CA PRO A 171 -5.45 27.63 -8.76
C PRO A 171 -6.66 28.27 -9.44
N GLN A 172 -7.55 28.91 -8.68
CA GLN A 172 -8.77 29.52 -9.21
C GLN A 172 -8.57 30.98 -9.65
N CYS A 173 -7.79 31.78 -8.93
CA CYS A 173 -7.59 33.21 -9.24
C CYS A 173 -6.13 33.58 -9.57
N GLY A 174 -5.18 32.66 -9.46
CA GLY A 174 -3.77 32.90 -9.77
C GLY A 174 -2.99 33.73 -8.73
N LYS A 175 -3.62 34.13 -7.62
CA LYS A 175 -2.98 34.94 -6.58
C LYS A 175 -1.78 34.22 -5.98
N LYS A 176 -0.62 34.89 -5.96
CA LYS A 176 0.64 34.40 -5.38
C LYS A 176 0.89 35.03 -4.02
N GLU A 177 1.12 34.20 -3.00
CA GLU A 177 1.49 34.62 -1.66
C GLU A 177 2.78 33.94 -1.21
N PRO A 178 3.62 34.61 -0.40
CA PRO A 178 4.79 33.98 0.18
C PRO A 178 4.36 32.81 1.08
N HIS A 179 5.06 31.67 0.96
CA HIS A 179 4.82 30.52 1.81
C HIS A 179 5.24 30.82 3.26
N GLU A 180 4.35 30.55 4.21
CA GLU A 180 4.60 30.76 5.63
C GLU A 180 5.11 29.47 6.29
N GLN A 181 6.18 29.57 7.07
CA GLN A 181 6.80 28.41 7.72
C GLN A 181 5.83 27.76 8.72
N GLY A 182 5.75 26.42 8.68
CA GLY A 182 4.89 25.65 9.57
C GLY A 182 3.47 25.39 9.04
N MET A 183 3.05 26.01 7.93
CA MET A 183 1.76 25.73 7.28
C MET A 183 1.94 25.32 5.81
N PRO A 184 1.67 24.06 5.42
CA PRO A 184 1.66 23.64 4.02
C PRO A 184 0.71 24.49 3.17
N CYS A 185 1.07 24.82 1.92
CA CYS A 185 0.25 25.69 1.07
C CYS A 185 -1.22 25.23 0.94
N PHE A 186 -1.46 23.91 0.90
CA PHE A 186 -2.81 23.35 0.77
C PHE A 186 -3.69 23.51 2.01
N GLN A 187 -3.12 23.88 3.17
CA GLN A 187 -3.88 24.22 4.37
C GLN A 187 -4.24 25.71 4.43
N ARG A 188 -3.58 26.55 3.63
CA ARG A 188 -3.87 27.98 3.54
C ARG A 188 -5.01 28.23 2.55
N ARG A 189 -6.00 28.99 2.98
CA ARG A 189 -7.09 29.46 2.12
C ARG A 189 -6.72 30.79 1.49
N CYS A 190 -6.98 30.93 0.19
CA CYS A 190 -6.77 32.19 -0.50
C CYS A 190 -7.74 33.26 0.02
N PRO A 191 -7.28 34.50 0.27
CA PRO A 191 -8.14 35.57 0.76
C PRO A 191 -9.22 36.02 -0.24
N ASP A 192 -9.02 35.81 -1.55
CA ASP A 192 -9.96 36.27 -2.58
C ASP A 192 -10.93 35.17 -3.00
N CYS A 193 -10.41 33.94 -3.19
CA CYS A 193 -11.15 32.82 -3.76
C CYS A 193 -11.66 31.83 -2.68
N GLY A 194 -11.11 31.86 -1.46
CA GLY A 194 -11.40 30.91 -0.37
C GLY A 194 -10.86 29.49 -0.59
N VAL A 195 -10.36 29.17 -1.79
CA VAL A 195 -9.81 27.86 -2.17
C VAL A 195 -8.41 27.65 -1.60
N ASN A 196 -8.07 26.39 -1.36
CA ASN A 196 -6.77 25.97 -0.89
C ASN A 196 -5.67 26.28 -1.91
N MET A 197 -4.59 26.90 -1.44
CA MET A 197 -3.47 27.28 -2.29
C MET A 197 -2.56 26.09 -2.59
N ILE A 198 -1.86 26.12 -3.73
CA ILE A 198 -0.89 25.09 -4.12
C ILE A 198 0.52 25.69 -4.18
N ARG A 199 1.56 24.91 -3.91
CA ARG A 199 2.94 25.41 -4.05
C ARG A 199 3.27 25.60 -5.53
N GLU A 200 3.85 26.74 -5.89
CA GLU A 200 4.36 26.99 -7.23
C GLU A 200 5.37 25.89 -7.58
N ARG A 201 5.04 25.08 -8.59
CA ARG A 201 5.99 24.11 -9.16
C ARG A 201 6.73 24.83 -10.26
N THR A 202 8.04 24.99 -10.13
CA THR A 202 8.90 25.34 -11.28
C THR A 202 8.79 24.17 -12.25
N VAL A 203 8.01 24.35 -13.33
CA VAL A 203 8.01 23.40 -14.44
C VAL A 203 9.27 23.72 -15.24
N ASN A 204 10.32 22.93 -15.04
CA ASN A 204 11.46 22.95 -15.96
C ASN A 204 10.97 22.26 -17.23
N ASN A 205 10.75 23.06 -18.28
CA ASN A 205 10.52 22.59 -19.64
C ASN A 205 11.85 22.22 -20.29
#